data_AF-A0A6V8QT27-F1
#
_entry.id   AF-A0A6V8QT27-F1
#
_cell.length_a   1.000
_cell.length_b   1.000
_cell.length_c   1.000
_cell.angle_alpha   90.00
_cell.angle_beta   90.00
_cell.angle_gamma   90.00
#
_symmetry.space_group_name_H-M   'P 1'
#
loop_
_entity.id
_entity.type
_entity.pdbx_description
1 polymer ?
#
loop_
_entity_poly.entity_id
_entity_poly.type
_entity_poly.pdbx_seq_one_letter_code
_entity_poly.pdbx_strand_id
1 'polypeptide(L)'
;MQESLQGFAVVARENHGHQELHKLSNIQKTVRLRSPEGGFQRIVHDIADEIKPGIRFQSRAFAALQEALKSFTTSYFTAMRLNANYANRVTIRLEDSNLVKDMLRIWYPSHPLAKKK
;
A
#
# COMPACT_ATOMS: atom_id res chain seq x y z
N MET A 1 -17.87 32.11 30.17
CA MET A 1 -18.53 31.14 29.27
C MET A 1 -17.60 30.87 28.07
N GLN A 2 -16.46 30.19 28.28
CA GLN A 2 -15.51 29.90 27.18
C GLN A 2 -14.55 28.71 27.45
N GLU A 3 -14.89 27.77 28.35
CA GLU A 3 -14.00 26.64 28.71
C GLU A 3 -14.48 25.25 28.26
N SER A 4 -15.44 25.13 27.34
CA SER A 4 -15.97 23.80 26.93
C SER A 4 -15.43 23.25 25.61
N LEU A 5 -14.56 23.97 24.89
CA LEU A 5 -14.12 23.56 23.54
C LEU A 5 -12.82 22.74 23.50
N GLN A 6 -12.03 22.69 24.58
CA GLN A 6 -10.79 21.90 24.59
C GLN A 6 -11.01 20.39 24.78
N GLY A 7 -12.14 19.97 25.35
CA GLY A 7 -12.46 18.55 25.57
C GLY A 7 -12.83 17.75 24.30
N PHE A 8 -13.31 18.43 23.24
CA PHE A 8 -13.74 17.74 22.01
C PHE A 8 -12.58 17.36 21.08
N ALA A 9 -11.50 18.15 21.05
CA ALA A 9 -10.36 17.92 20.15
C ALA A 9 -9.48 16.74 20.59
N VAL A 10 -9.35 16.51 21.91
CA VAL A 10 -8.57 15.40 22.48
C VAL A 10 -9.28 14.07 22.27
N VAL A 11 -10.59 14.01 22.57
CA VAL A 11 -11.43 12.82 22.36
C VAL A 11 -11.54 12.45 20.88
N ALA A 12 -11.58 13.43 19.98
CA ALA A 12 -11.54 13.16 18.55
C ALA A 12 -10.24 12.43 18.18
N ARG A 13 -9.05 12.90 18.60
CA ARG A 13 -7.77 12.27 18.26
C ARG A 13 -7.66 10.80 18.70
N GLU A 14 -8.14 10.47 19.90
CA GLU A 14 -8.15 9.09 20.40
C GLU A 14 -9.08 8.19 19.56
N ASN A 15 -10.27 8.66 19.23
CA ASN A 15 -11.23 7.92 18.40
C ASN A 15 -10.71 7.63 16.99
N HIS A 16 -9.93 8.54 16.39
CA HIS A 16 -9.32 8.31 15.08
C HIS A 16 -8.27 7.18 15.16
N GLY A 17 -7.40 7.19 16.18
CA GLY A 17 -6.43 6.12 16.39
C GLY A 17 -7.09 4.75 16.55
N HIS A 18 -8.15 4.66 17.36
CA HIS A 18 -8.91 3.43 17.56
C HIS A 18 -9.64 2.94 16.29
N GLN A 19 -10.21 3.86 15.50
CA GLN A 19 -10.87 3.51 14.24
C GLN A 19 -9.86 2.99 13.20
N GLU A 20 -8.68 3.59 13.11
CA GLU A 20 -7.63 3.15 12.19
C GLU A 20 -7.06 1.78 12.59
N LEU A 21 -6.89 1.52 13.88
CA LEU A 21 -6.48 0.20 14.38
C LEU A 21 -7.55 -0.86 14.10
N HIS A 22 -8.83 -0.54 14.26
CA HIS A 22 -9.93 -1.44 13.91
C HIS A 22 -9.98 -1.72 12.41
N LYS A 23 -9.82 -0.69 11.56
CA LYS A 23 -9.71 -0.85 10.10
C LYS A 23 -8.52 -1.72 9.72
N LEU A 24 -7.35 -1.49 10.31
CA LEU A 24 -6.15 -2.27 10.07
C LEU A 24 -6.32 -3.73 10.51
N SER A 25 -6.94 -3.97 11.67
CA SER A 25 -7.28 -5.31 12.15
C SER A 25 -8.22 -6.03 11.16
N ASN A 26 -9.21 -5.33 10.62
CA ASN A 26 -10.12 -5.88 9.62
C ASN A 26 -9.41 -6.15 8.29
N ILE A 27 -8.53 -5.26 7.82
CA ILE A 27 -7.73 -5.45 6.60
C ILE A 27 -6.79 -6.65 6.74
N GLN A 28 -6.19 -6.87 7.91
CA GLN A 28 -5.31 -8.02 8.18
C GLN A 28 -6.07 -9.34 8.28
N LYS A 29 -7.26 -9.34 8.89
CA LYS A 29 -8.11 -10.53 9.04
C LYS A 29 -8.79 -10.93 7.73
N THR A 30 -9.08 -9.97 6.86
CA THR A 30 -9.81 -10.22 5.61
C THR A 30 -8.84 -10.35 4.42
N VAL A 31 -8.67 -11.57 3.91
CA VAL A 31 -7.95 -11.84 2.65
C VAL A 31 -8.65 -11.22 1.41
N ARG A 32 -9.87 -10.69 1.60
CA ARG A 32 -10.83 -10.37 0.54
C ARG A 32 -11.04 -8.88 0.26
N LEU A 33 -10.08 -8.01 0.54
CA LEU A 33 -10.08 -6.68 -0.08
C LEU A 33 -9.71 -6.82 -1.56
N ARG A 34 -10.67 -7.27 -2.36
CA ARG A 34 -10.64 -7.24 -3.81
C ARG A 34 -10.91 -5.79 -4.21
N SER A 35 -9.97 -5.16 -4.90
CA SER A 35 -10.26 -3.90 -5.61
C SER A 35 -11.54 -4.09 -6.43
N PRO A 36 -12.40 -3.07 -6.61
CA PRO A 36 -13.57 -3.19 -7.48
C PRO A 36 -13.15 -3.82 -8.81
N GLU A 37 -13.79 -4.94 -9.18
CA GLU A 37 -13.28 -5.83 -10.24
C GLU A 37 -13.06 -5.10 -11.56
N GLY A 38 -13.95 -4.15 -11.91
CA GLY A 38 -13.84 -3.35 -13.12
C GLY A 38 -12.69 -2.32 -13.11
N GLY A 39 -12.35 -1.76 -11.94
CA GLY A 39 -11.31 -0.73 -11.85
C GLY A 39 -9.90 -1.30 -12.05
N PHE A 40 -9.60 -2.44 -11.44
CA PHE A 40 -8.30 -3.11 -11.60
C PHE A 40 -8.12 -3.64 -13.02
N GLN A 41 -9.16 -4.25 -13.59
CA GLN A 41 -9.11 -4.76 -14.96
C GLN A 41 -8.85 -3.65 -15.97
N ARG A 42 -9.50 -2.49 -15.82
CA ARG A 42 -9.27 -1.33 -16.68
C ARG A 42 -7.82 -0.87 -16.64
N ILE A 43 -7.23 -0.71 -15.45
CA ILE A 43 -5.83 -0.30 -15.32
C ILE A 43 -4.88 -1.30 -15.99
N VAL A 44 -5.13 -2.60 -15.82
CA VAL A 44 -4.32 -3.63 -16.47
C VAL A 44 -4.44 -3.56 -17.99
N HIS A 45 -5.64 -3.31 -18.52
CA HIS A 45 -5.84 -3.11 -19.96
C HIS A 45 -5.15 -1.84 -20.45
N ASP A 46 -5.31 -0.71 -19.78
CA ASP A 46 -4.69 0.57 -20.14
C ASP A 46 -3.16 0.44 -20.23
N ILE A 47 -2.52 -0.25 -19.28
CA ILE A 47 -1.07 -0.53 -19.29
C ILE A 47 -0.68 -1.51 -20.40
N ALA A 48 -1.49 -2.56 -20.61
CA ALA A 48 -1.21 -3.56 -21.63
C ALA A 48 -1.26 -3.00 -23.05
N ASP A 49 -2.23 -2.12 -23.30
CA ASP A 49 -2.39 -1.46 -24.61
C ASP A 49 -1.25 -0.49 -24.90
N GLU A 50 -0.65 0.14 -23.88
CA GLU A 50 0.58 0.95 -24.04
C GLU A 50 1.78 0.11 -24.48
N ILE A 51 1.87 -1.14 -24.03
CA ILE A 51 2.98 -2.05 -24.37
C ILE A 51 2.75 -2.70 -25.73
N LYS A 52 1.55 -3.25 -25.96
CA LYS A 52 1.17 -3.90 -27.21
C LYS A 52 -0.35 -3.90 -27.36
N PRO A 53 -0.90 -3.21 -28.36
CA PRO A 53 -2.34 -3.15 -28.56
C PRO A 53 -2.93 -4.51 -28.96
N GLY A 54 -4.15 -4.77 -28.51
CA GLY A 54 -4.94 -5.94 -28.92
C GLY A 54 -4.68 -7.23 -28.14
N ILE A 55 -4.01 -7.14 -26.98
CA ILE A 55 -3.83 -8.28 -26.06
C ILE A 55 -5.16 -8.64 -25.39
N ARG A 56 -5.49 -9.94 -25.38
CA ARG A 56 -6.64 -10.48 -24.63
C ARG A 56 -6.17 -11.18 -23.37
N PHE A 57 -6.86 -10.95 -22.26
CA PHE A 57 -6.55 -11.55 -20.97
C PHE A 57 -7.54 -12.65 -20.60
N GLN A 58 -7.03 -13.73 -20.02
CA GLN A 58 -7.87 -14.75 -19.38
C GLN A 58 -8.38 -14.22 -18.03
N SER A 59 -9.59 -14.60 -17.62
CA SER A 59 -10.14 -14.23 -16.31
C SER A 59 -9.22 -14.61 -15.13
N ARG A 60 -8.57 -15.77 -15.21
CA ARG A 60 -7.58 -16.25 -14.22
C ARG A 60 -6.30 -15.40 -14.17
N ALA A 61 -5.91 -14.75 -15.27
CA ALA A 61 -4.73 -13.90 -15.31
C ALA A 61 -4.90 -12.67 -14.42
N PHE A 62 -6.10 -12.07 -14.39
CA PHE A 62 -6.40 -10.96 -13.49
C PHE A 62 -6.32 -11.38 -12.02
N ALA A 63 -6.80 -12.57 -11.67
CA ALA A 63 -6.70 -13.07 -10.30
C ALA A 63 -5.22 -13.24 -9.86
N ALA A 64 -4.39 -13.83 -10.73
CA ALA A 64 -2.96 -13.99 -10.46
C ALA A 64 -2.23 -12.65 -10.32
N LEU A 65 -2.53 -11.67 -11.20
CA LEU A 65 -1.96 -10.32 -11.12
C LEU A 65 -2.38 -9.59 -9.85
N GLN A 66 -3.64 -9.73 -9.44
CA GLN A 66 -4.12 -9.15 -8.18
C GLN A 66 -3.40 -9.75 -6.98
N GLU A 67 -3.21 -11.06 -6.96
CA GLU A 67 -2.52 -11.74 -5.87
C GLU A 67 -1.05 -11.33 -5.78
N ALA A 68 -0.35 -11.30 -6.92
CA ALA A 68 1.03 -10.84 -6.99
C ALA A 68 1.17 -9.38 -6.53
N LEU A 69 0.30 -8.48 -7.01
CA LEU A 69 0.32 -7.07 -6.64
C LEU A 69 0.07 -6.86 -5.13
N LYS A 70 -0.88 -7.61 -4.55
CA LYS A 70 -1.18 -7.55 -3.12
C LYS A 70 -0.03 -8.04 -2.27
N SER A 71 0.58 -9.17 -2.65
CA SER A 71 1.76 -9.71 -1.98
C SER A 71 2.88 -8.68 -1.98
N PHE A 72 3.20 -8.14 -3.17
CA PHE A 72 4.21 -7.10 -3.34
C PHE A 72 3.93 -5.86 -2.47
N THR A 73 2.70 -5.33 -2.53
CA THR A 73 2.31 -4.11 -1.82
C THR A 73 2.35 -4.30 -0.30
N THR A 74 1.91 -5.47 0.19
CA THR A 74 1.94 -5.82 1.62
C THR A 74 3.37 -5.91 2.12
N SER A 75 4.25 -6.61 1.41
CA SER A 75 5.67 -6.71 1.77
C SER A 75 6.38 -5.36 1.72
N TYR A 76 6.10 -4.56 0.68
CA TYR A 76 6.68 -3.23 0.51
C TYR A 76 6.30 -2.27 1.64
N PHE A 77 5.01 -2.16 1.96
CA PHE A 77 4.55 -1.31 3.06
C PHE A 77 4.97 -1.82 4.43
N THR A 78 5.15 -3.14 4.60
CA THR A 78 5.69 -3.70 5.85
C THR A 78 7.14 -3.26 6.06
N ALA A 79 7.96 -3.26 4.99
CA ALA A 79 9.32 -2.74 5.05
C ALA A 79 9.35 -1.23 5.32
N MET A 80 8.48 -0.44 4.66
CA MET A 80 8.35 0.99 4.95
C MET A 80 7.92 1.27 6.38
N ARG A 81 6.98 0.48 6.92
CA ARG A 81 6.54 0.59 8.32
C ARG A 81 7.68 0.27 9.30
N LEU A 82 8.52 -0.72 8.99
CA LEU A 82 9.69 -1.03 9.81
C LEU A 82 10.67 0.16 9.86
N ASN A 83 10.90 0.81 8.72
CA ASN A 83 11.74 2.02 8.65
C ASN A 83 11.14 3.18 9.45
N ALA A 84 9.82 3.40 9.34
CA ALA A 84 9.14 4.41 10.13
C ALA A 84 9.28 4.13 11.64
N ASN A 85 9.09 2.87 12.06
CA ASN A 85 9.24 2.46 13.46
C ASN A 85 10.68 2.63 13.97
N TYR A 86 11.68 2.33 13.13
CA TYR A 86 13.09 2.57 13.48
C TYR A 86 13.39 4.05 13.73
N ALA A 87 12.69 4.95 13.03
CA ALA A 87 12.75 6.39 13.25
C ALA A 87 11.79 6.90 14.35
N ASN A 88 11.26 6.02 15.21
CA ASN A 88 10.26 6.32 16.25
C ASN A 88 8.97 6.99 15.72
N ARG A 89 8.54 6.61 14.52
CA ARG A 89 7.32 7.12 13.86
C ARG A 89 6.34 5.99 13.56
N VAL A 90 5.05 6.33 13.60
CA VAL A 90 3.97 5.42 13.16
C VAL A 90 3.56 5.70 11.71
N THR A 91 3.71 6.94 11.24
CA THR A 91 3.34 7.38 9.89
C THR A 91 4.46 7.10 8.90
N ILE A 92 4.14 6.34 7.84
CA ILE A 92 5.02 6.10 6.69
C ILE A 92 5.18 7.35 5.82
N ARG A 93 6.37 7.57 5.25
CA ARG A 93 6.70 8.71 4.37
C ARG A 93 7.40 8.27 3.08
N LEU A 94 7.57 9.21 2.16
CA LEU A 94 8.34 9.02 0.94
C LEU A 94 9.81 8.65 1.21
N GLU A 95 10.39 9.16 2.30
CA GLU A 95 11.75 8.82 2.76
C GLU A 95 11.88 7.32 3.05
N ASP A 96 10.87 6.73 3.70
CA ASP A 96 10.85 5.30 4.04
C ASP A 96 10.81 4.45 2.75
N SER A 97 10.11 4.92 1.72
CA SER A 97 10.06 4.28 0.39
C SER A 97 11.41 4.33 -0.34
N ASN A 98 12.10 5.46 -0.28
CA ASN A 98 13.43 5.61 -0.88
C ASN A 98 14.43 4.68 -0.21
N LEU A 99 14.42 4.60 1.13
CA LEU A 99 15.30 3.69 1.87
C LEU A 99 15.05 2.21 1.51
N VAL A 100 13.79 1.79 1.34
CA VAL A 100 13.48 0.43 0.87
C VAL A 100 14.03 0.18 -0.53
N LYS A 101 13.96 1.16 -1.44
CA LYS A 101 14.53 1.03 -2.80
C LYS A 101 16.05 0.93 -2.76
N ASP A 102 16.70 1.72 -1.92
CA ASP A 102 18.16 1.66 -1.74
C ASP A 102 18.59 0.30 -1.17
N MET A 103 17.87 -0.23 -0.18
CA MET A 103 18.08 -1.58 0.32
C MET A 103 17.91 -2.63 -0.79
N LEU A 104 16.81 -2.57 -1.54
CA LEU A 104 16.58 -3.51 -2.65
C LEU A 104 17.69 -3.46 -3.69
N ARG A 105 18.28 -2.28 -3.95
CA ARG A 105 19.42 -2.15 -4.87
C ARG A 105 20.69 -2.84 -4.35
N ILE A 106 20.94 -2.80 -3.04
CA ILE A 106 22.10 -3.44 -2.42
C ILE A 106 21.93 -4.97 -2.41
N TRP A 107 20.76 -5.44 -1.99
CA TRP A 107 20.51 -6.88 -1.78
C TRP A 107 20.10 -7.62 -3.06
N TYR A 108 19.45 -6.92 -4.01
CA TYR A 108 18.93 -7.51 -5.26
C TYR A 108 19.12 -6.54 -6.44
N PRO A 109 20.34 -6.46 -7.02
CA PRO A 109 20.64 -5.50 -8.08
C PRO A 109 19.79 -5.67 -9.36
N SER A 110 19.29 -6.88 -9.60
CA SER A 110 18.40 -7.21 -10.73
C SER A 110 16.93 -6.86 -10.48
N HIS A 111 16.58 -6.40 -9.28
CA HIS A 111 15.20 -6.11 -8.91
C HIS A 111 14.61 -4.97 -9.78
N PRO A 112 13.36 -5.07 -10.29
CA PRO A 112 12.78 -4.06 -11.19
C PRO A 112 12.77 -2.64 -10.62
N LEU A 113 12.61 -2.51 -9.30
CA LEU A 113 12.61 -1.23 -8.59
C LEU A 113 14.02 -0.68 -8.25
N ALA A 114 15.08 -1.46 -8.49
CA ALA A 114 16.45 -1.04 -8.23
C ALA A 114 17.04 -0.18 -9.36
N LYS A 115 16.35 -0.11 -10.52
CA LYS A 115 16.79 0.69 -11.68
C LYS A 115 16.46 2.17 -11.45
N LYS A 116 17.47 3.04 -11.51
CA LYS A 116 17.24 4.49 -11.67
C LYS A 116 16.63 4.73 -13.06
N LYS A 117 15.55 5.52 -13.13
CA LYS A 117 15.18 6.20 -14.38
C LYS A 117 16.31 7.16 -14.77
#